data_AF-A0A8C6V1D1-F1
#
_entry.id   AF-A0A8C6V1D1-F1
#
_cell.length_a   1.000
_cell.length_b   1.000
_cell.length_c   1.000
_cell.angle_alpha   90.00
_cell.angle_beta   90.00
_cell.angle_gamma   90.00
#
_symmetry.space_group_name_H-M   'P 1'
#
loop_
_entity.id
_entity.type
_entity.pdbx_description
1 polymer ?
#
loop_
_entity_poly.entity_id
_entity_poly.type
_entity_poly.pdbx_seq_one_letter_code
_entity_poly.pdbx_strand_id
1 'polypeptide(L)'
;LSPCRLSPPRPLVSPSTPIAPLPQRAPPPPPPPPPPPPPPPPPPPSSHSSSPPPPRHRHREREHGLSKHKKKKKQSSTSKEHKKDPKLYCICKTPYDESKFYIGCDLCANWFHGACVGITEKEAKKLEDFVCNDCKRGQEPGGAAGSTSAEELYCICRTPYDESQFYIGCDRCQNWYHGRCVGILQSEANHIDVYVCPQCQSTEDAMTVLSPLTDKDYEGLKRILRSLQSHKMAWPFLEPVDPHDAPDYYRVIKEPMDFSTMETRLQKRHYHKVTEFVADVTKIFDNCRYYNPNDTPFFQCAEVLEAFFVQKLKGFKASR
;
A
#
# COMPACT_ATOMS: atom_id res chain seq x y z
N LEU A 1 34.22 -32.47 -69.16
CA LEU A 1 35.40 -33.34 -69.05
C LEU A 1 36.51 -32.51 -68.40
N SER A 2 36.92 -32.91 -67.19
CA SER A 2 37.96 -32.27 -66.38
C SER A 2 39.30 -32.18 -67.12
N PRO A 3 40.25 -31.38 -66.59
CA PRO A 3 41.35 -32.07 -65.94
C PRO A 3 41.67 -31.53 -64.55
N CYS A 4 41.83 -32.48 -63.65
CA CYS A 4 42.27 -32.33 -62.28
C CYS A 4 43.74 -31.91 -62.19
N ARG A 5 44.00 -31.10 -61.17
CA ARG A 5 45.17 -31.09 -60.25
C ARG A 5 46.56 -31.22 -60.87
N LEU A 6 47.39 -30.19 -60.63
CA LEU A 6 48.64 -30.31 -59.89
C LEU A 6 48.92 -28.94 -59.22
N SER A 7 49.04 -28.92 -57.89
CA SER A 7 49.30 -27.71 -57.08
C SER A 7 50.79 -27.39 -57.00
N PRO A 8 51.19 -26.11 -57.00
CA PRO A 8 52.50 -25.68 -56.51
C PRO A 8 52.34 -24.71 -55.30
N PRO A 9 53.42 -24.23 -54.67
CA PRO A 9 53.87 -24.60 -53.32
C PRO A 9 53.44 -23.60 -52.23
N ARG A 10 53.52 -24.03 -50.96
CA ARG A 10 53.34 -23.17 -49.78
C ARG A 10 54.42 -22.08 -49.71
N PRO A 11 54.05 -20.80 -49.45
CA PRO A 11 54.97 -19.83 -48.89
C PRO A 11 54.96 -19.87 -47.35
N LEU A 12 56.10 -19.46 -46.82
CA LEU A 12 56.56 -19.54 -45.44
C LEU A 12 55.73 -18.70 -44.46
N VAL A 13 55.56 -19.22 -43.25
CA VAL A 13 54.85 -18.59 -42.13
C VAL A 13 55.77 -17.54 -41.48
N SER A 14 55.36 -16.28 -41.52
CA SER A 14 55.96 -15.19 -40.73
C SER A 14 55.38 -15.18 -39.30
N PRO A 15 56.17 -14.80 -38.28
CA PRO A 15 55.76 -14.90 -36.88
C PRO A 15 54.68 -13.88 -36.52
N SER A 16 53.73 -14.34 -35.71
CA SER A 16 52.55 -13.64 -35.23
C SER A 16 52.90 -12.45 -34.34
N THR A 17 52.42 -11.26 -34.69
CA THR A 17 52.34 -10.11 -33.78
C THR A 17 51.34 -10.40 -32.65
N PRO A 18 51.65 -10.09 -31.38
CA PRO A 18 50.72 -10.28 -30.28
C PRO A 18 49.53 -9.30 -30.38
N ILE A 19 48.32 -9.84 -30.24
CA ILE A 19 47.06 -9.10 -30.20
C ILE A 19 46.96 -8.35 -28.87
N ALA A 20 46.73 -7.04 -28.92
CA ALA A 20 46.45 -6.21 -27.75
C ALA A 20 45.08 -6.60 -27.12
N PRO A 21 44.96 -6.65 -25.78
CA PRO A 21 43.71 -7.00 -25.12
C PRO A 21 42.65 -5.88 -25.29
N LEU A 22 41.40 -6.27 -25.54
CA LEU A 22 40.26 -5.36 -25.57
C LEU A 22 40.06 -4.64 -24.22
N PRO A 23 39.62 -3.37 -24.20
CA PRO A 23 39.31 -2.67 -22.97
C PRO A 23 38.09 -3.30 -22.28
N GLN A 24 38.24 -3.62 -21.00
CA GLN A 24 37.17 -4.16 -20.16
C GLN A 24 36.10 -3.09 -19.93
N ARG A 25 34.83 -3.47 -20.12
CA ARG A 25 33.67 -2.61 -19.92
C ARG A 25 33.43 -2.42 -18.42
N ALA A 26 33.28 -1.18 -17.97
CA ALA A 26 33.02 -0.86 -16.56
C ALA A 26 31.70 -1.51 -16.07
N PRO A 27 31.62 -1.94 -14.79
CA PRO A 27 30.41 -2.48 -14.21
C PRO A 27 29.31 -1.41 -14.10
N PRO A 28 28.02 -1.79 -14.17
CA PRO A 28 26.91 -0.85 -14.03
C PRO A 28 26.86 -0.27 -12.61
N PRO A 29 26.35 0.97 -12.44
CA PRO A 29 26.19 1.59 -11.13
C PRO A 29 25.17 0.83 -10.25
N PRO A 30 25.30 0.89 -8.92
CA PRO A 30 24.37 0.25 -8.00
C PRO A 30 22.97 0.89 -8.09
N PRO A 31 21.90 0.13 -7.76
CA PRO A 31 20.54 0.66 -7.76
C PRO A 31 20.35 1.74 -6.68
N PRO A 32 19.42 2.70 -6.89
CA PRO A 32 19.11 3.72 -5.89
C PRO A 32 18.51 3.10 -4.62
N PRO A 33 18.68 3.74 -3.46
CA PRO A 33 18.11 3.27 -2.20
C PRO A 33 16.58 3.30 -2.22
N PRO A 34 15.90 2.40 -1.48
CA PRO A 34 14.45 2.37 -1.41
C PRO A 34 13.89 3.64 -0.75
N PRO A 35 12.66 4.05 -1.12
CA PRO A 35 12.00 5.21 -0.51
C PRO A 35 11.69 4.96 0.99
N PRO A 36 11.63 6.03 1.80
CA PRO A 36 11.29 5.90 3.22
C PRO A 36 9.85 5.39 3.42
N PRO A 37 9.58 4.65 4.50
CA PRO A 37 8.25 4.11 4.77
C PRO A 37 7.23 5.24 5.05
N PRO A 38 5.95 5.02 4.71
CA PRO A 38 4.89 5.99 4.97
C PRO A 38 4.66 6.17 6.49
N PRO A 39 4.17 7.35 6.92
CA PRO A 39 3.87 7.62 8.32
C PRO A 39 2.73 6.70 8.82
N PRO A 40 2.74 6.32 10.12
CA PRO A 40 1.71 5.43 10.67
C PRO A 40 0.32 6.11 10.70
N PRO A 41 -0.76 5.32 10.54
CA PRO A 41 -2.12 5.84 10.61
C PRO A 41 -2.46 6.34 12.02
N PRO A 42 -3.39 7.31 12.14
CA PRO A 42 -3.84 7.81 13.44
C PRO A 42 -4.55 6.69 14.24
N PRO A 43 -4.42 6.70 15.58
CA PRO A 43 -5.02 5.67 16.42
C PRO A 43 -6.56 5.72 16.35
N PRO A 44 -7.24 4.56 16.41
CA PRO A 44 -8.69 4.50 16.44
C PRO A 44 -9.25 5.11 17.73
N PRO A 45 -10.44 5.73 17.69
CA PRO A 45 -11.08 6.29 18.87
C PRO A 45 -11.42 5.19 19.88
N SER A 46 -11.01 5.40 21.13
CA SER A 46 -11.22 4.49 22.25
C SER A 46 -12.71 4.32 22.54
N SER A 47 -13.23 3.10 22.38
CA SER A 47 -14.58 2.73 22.79
C SER A 47 -14.64 2.57 24.31
N HIS A 48 -15.13 3.61 24.99
CA HIS A 48 -15.53 3.49 26.39
C HIS A 48 -16.83 2.70 26.49
N SER A 49 -16.74 1.48 27.03
CA SER A 49 -17.87 0.69 27.51
C SER A 49 -18.62 1.47 28.61
N SER A 50 -19.94 1.55 28.52
CA SER A 50 -20.79 2.04 29.61
C SER A 50 -21.94 1.07 29.83
N SER A 51 -21.94 0.43 31.00
CA SER A 51 -23.02 -0.40 31.54
C SER A 51 -24.26 0.45 31.86
N PRO A 52 -25.48 -0.15 31.92
CA PRO A 52 -26.74 0.60 32.00
C PRO A 52 -27.17 0.94 33.44
N PRO A 53 -27.96 2.01 33.67
CA PRO A 53 -28.64 2.27 34.94
C PRO A 53 -30.09 1.73 34.97
N PRO A 54 -30.70 1.55 36.15
CA PRO A 54 -31.99 0.86 36.33
C PRO A 54 -33.21 1.80 36.16
N PRO A 55 -34.43 1.24 35.99
CA PRO A 55 -35.61 2.02 35.62
C PRO A 55 -36.42 2.44 36.85
N ARG A 56 -36.95 3.67 36.87
CA ARG A 56 -38.12 4.00 37.71
C ARG A 56 -39.11 4.94 37.04
N HIS A 57 -40.27 4.34 36.78
CA HIS A 57 -41.62 4.84 37.03
C HIS A 57 -42.09 6.15 36.39
N ARG A 58 -42.78 5.94 35.27
CA ARG A 58 -43.90 6.69 34.71
C ARG A 58 -44.83 7.25 35.80
N HIS A 59 -45.07 8.56 35.79
CA HIS A 59 -46.38 9.11 36.08
C HIS A 59 -46.75 10.12 34.99
N ARG A 60 -47.95 9.91 34.48
CA ARG A 60 -48.59 10.54 33.33
C ARG A 60 -49.49 11.61 33.90
N GLU A 61 -49.33 12.86 33.49
CA GLU A 61 -50.43 13.83 33.54
C GLU A 61 -50.54 14.54 32.20
N ARG A 62 -51.79 14.72 31.80
CA ARG A 62 -52.26 15.25 30.54
C ARG A 62 -53.29 16.30 30.93
N GLU A 63 -53.33 17.36 30.12
CA GLU A 63 -54.50 18.17 29.76
C GLU A 63 -54.63 19.62 30.25
N HIS A 64 -54.98 20.41 29.23
CA HIS A 64 -55.89 21.56 29.18
C HIS A 64 -55.44 22.97 29.63
N GLY A 65 -55.58 23.94 28.69
CA GLY A 65 -55.67 25.36 29.04
C GLY A 65 -55.41 26.40 27.94
N LEU A 66 -56.35 26.51 26.99
CA LEU A 66 -56.70 27.60 26.07
C LEU A 66 -56.11 29.05 26.20
N SER A 67 -55.89 29.66 25.02
CA SER A 67 -56.23 31.05 24.60
C SER A 67 -55.11 32.08 24.25
N LYS A 68 -54.99 32.30 22.93
CA LYS A 68 -54.93 33.54 22.13
C LYS A 68 -54.25 34.84 22.63
N HIS A 69 -53.32 35.31 21.77
CA HIS A 69 -53.13 36.67 21.18
C HIS A 69 -51.76 37.39 21.35
N LYS A 70 -51.13 37.60 20.18
CA LYS A 70 -50.41 38.78 19.64
C LYS A 70 -49.11 39.32 20.29
N LYS A 71 -48.11 39.39 19.40
CA LYS A 71 -47.07 40.44 19.18
C LYS A 71 -45.75 40.39 20.00
N LYS A 72 -44.72 39.91 19.30
CA LYS A 72 -43.46 40.60 18.93
C LYS A 72 -42.61 41.23 20.07
N LYS A 73 -41.40 40.68 20.21
CA LYS A 73 -40.07 41.32 20.18
C LYS A 73 -39.20 41.09 21.43
N LYS A 74 -37.91 40.89 21.13
CA LYS A 74 -36.68 41.04 21.93
C LYS A 74 -36.20 39.85 22.78
N GLN A 75 -35.13 39.27 22.22
CA GLN A 75 -34.07 38.50 22.86
C GLN A 75 -33.44 39.26 24.05
N SER A 76 -33.11 38.54 25.12
CA SER A 76 -31.80 38.61 25.81
C SER A 76 -31.70 37.53 26.89
N SER A 77 -30.56 36.81 26.87
CA SER A 77 -29.78 36.24 28.00
C SER A 77 -30.51 35.35 29.02
N THR A 78 -30.10 34.10 29.30
CA THR A 78 -28.73 33.73 29.75
C THR A 78 -28.38 32.25 29.52
N SER A 79 -27.11 32.05 29.12
CA SER A 79 -26.17 30.95 29.44
C SER A 79 -26.53 29.49 29.11
N LYS A 80 -26.07 29.03 27.93
CA LYS A 80 -25.47 27.70 27.76
C LYS A 80 -23.98 27.90 27.46
N GLU A 81 -23.11 27.42 28.34
CA GLU A 81 -21.66 27.39 28.13
C GLU A 81 -21.33 26.50 26.91
N HIS A 82 -20.99 27.15 25.80
CA HIS A 82 -20.22 26.53 24.73
C HIS A 82 -18.74 26.73 25.07
N LYS A 83 -18.00 25.62 25.27
CA LYS A 83 -16.53 25.62 25.17
C LYS A 83 -16.19 26.03 23.73
N LYS A 84 -15.96 27.33 23.52
CA LYS A 84 -15.44 27.86 22.25
C LYS A 84 -13.96 27.48 22.19
N ASP A 85 -13.57 26.73 21.16
CA ASP A 85 -12.17 26.53 20.83
C ASP A 85 -11.43 27.88 20.81
N PRO A 86 -10.23 27.97 21.41
CA PRO A 86 -9.45 29.20 21.41
C PRO A 86 -9.13 29.56 19.95
N LYS A 87 -9.55 30.75 19.52
CA LYS A 87 -9.27 31.26 18.18
C LYS A 87 -7.76 31.39 18.02
N LEU A 88 -7.17 30.54 17.19
CA LEU A 88 -5.73 30.50 16.92
C LEU A 88 -5.37 31.52 15.84
N TYR A 89 -4.28 32.24 16.07
CA TYR A 89 -3.79 33.27 15.16
C TYR A 89 -2.37 32.94 14.68
N CYS A 90 -1.93 33.63 13.63
CA CYS A 90 -0.62 33.47 13.00
C CYS A 90 -0.33 32.07 12.42
N ILE A 91 0.75 31.96 11.65
CA ILE A 91 1.26 30.69 11.11
C ILE A 91 1.68 29.69 12.20
N CYS A 92 2.03 30.17 13.39
CA CYS A 92 2.45 29.34 14.52
C CYS A 92 1.29 28.70 15.30
N LYS A 93 0.02 29.01 14.93
CA LYS A 93 -1.20 28.43 15.51
C LYS A 93 -1.23 28.50 17.04
N THR A 94 -0.85 29.66 17.59
CA THR A 94 -0.90 29.90 19.04
C THR A 94 -2.14 30.71 19.43
N PRO A 95 -2.64 30.56 20.67
CA PRO A 95 -3.69 31.41 21.21
C PRO A 95 -3.29 32.89 21.18
N TYR A 96 -4.28 33.77 21.14
CA TYR A 96 -4.04 35.22 21.21
C TYR A 96 -3.34 35.59 22.52
N ASP A 97 -2.29 36.41 22.40
CA ASP A 97 -1.48 36.90 23.51
C ASP A 97 -1.29 38.40 23.34
N GLU A 98 -1.93 39.18 24.21
CA GLU A 98 -1.93 40.65 24.15
C GLU A 98 -0.53 41.27 24.34
N SER A 99 0.43 40.52 24.89
CA SER A 99 1.82 40.98 25.04
C SER A 99 2.63 40.97 23.75
N LYS A 100 2.11 40.37 22.67
CA LYS A 100 2.83 40.20 21.41
C LYS A 100 2.36 41.19 20.35
N PHE A 101 3.30 41.65 19.54
CA PHE A 101 3.02 42.48 18.39
C PHE A 101 2.42 41.66 17.23
N TYR A 102 1.25 42.08 16.74
CA TYR A 102 0.59 41.48 15.58
C TYR A 102 0.43 42.49 14.43
N ILE A 103 0.54 41.99 13.22
CA ILE A 103 0.24 42.70 11.97
C ILE A 103 -0.84 41.93 11.19
N GLY A 104 -1.85 42.65 10.69
CA GLY A 104 -2.95 42.09 9.89
C GLY A 104 -2.59 42.07 8.42
N CYS A 105 -2.95 41.00 7.71
CA CYS A 105 -2.82 40.93 6.26
C CYS A 105 -4.06 41.51 5.56
N ASP A 106 -3.88 42.43 4.64
CA ASP A 106 -4.99 43.12 3.96
C ASP A 106 -5.77 42.22 3.00
N LEU A 107 -5.15 41.15 2.47
CA LEU A 107 -5.81 40.22 1.53
C LEU A 107 -6.61 39.09 2.20
N CYS A 108 -6.13 38.53 3.32
CA CYS A 108 -6.79 37.38 3.96
C CYS A 108 -7.39 37.70 5.35
N ALA A 109 -7.25 38.94 5.82
CA ALA A 109 -7.72 39.40 7.13
C ALA A 109 -7.21 38.57 8.34
N ASN A 110 -6.16 37.76 8.14
CA ASN A 110 -5.49 37.02 9.21
C ASN A 110 -4.44 37.88 9.91
N TRP A 111 -4.24 37.62 11.19
CA TRP A 111 -3.27 38.32 12.04
C TRP A 111 -2.05 37.46 12.31
N PHE A 112 -0.87 38.05 12.21
CA PHE A 112 0.41 37.37 12.33
C PHE A 112 1.31 38.07 13.34
N HIS A 113 2.08 37.32 14.13
CA HIS A 113 3.16 37.93 14.91
C HIS A 113 4.19 38.55 13.99
N GLY A 114 4.60 39.78 14.29
CA GLY A 114 5.63 40.47 13.50
C GLY A 114 6.90 39.61 13.35
N ALA A 115 7.37 38.99 14.45
CA ALA A 115 8.50 38.08 14.42
C ALA A 115 8.30 36.84 13.51
N CYS A 116 7.08 36.31 13.39
CA CYS A 116 6.79 35.15 12.56
C CYS A 116 6.75 35.47 11.06
N VAL A 117 6.50 36.74 10.69
CA VAL A 117 6.50 37.20 9.29
C VAL A 117 7.69 38.09 8.96
N GLY A 118 8.66 38.21 9.88
CA GLY A 118 9.90 38.97 9.68
C GLY A 118 9.71 40.49 9.67
N ILE A 119 8.67 41.01 10.33
CA ILE A 119 8.37 42.45 10.41
C ILE A 119 8.49 42.94 11.85
N THR A 120 9.29 43.96 12.09
CA THR A 120 9.37 44.63 13.38
C THR A 120 8.30 45.71 13.54
N GLU A 121 7.95 46.06 14.77
CA GLU A 121 6.95 47.12 15.05
C GLU A 121 7.33 48.48 14.42
N LYS A 122 8.64 48.76 14.30
CA LYS A 122 9.15 50.00 13.69
C LYS A 122 8.97 50.01 12.16
N GLU A 123 9.01 48.85 11.52
CA GLU A 123 8.80 48.70 10.08
C GLU A 123 7.31 48.72 9.75
N ALA A 124 6.47 48.08 10.58
CA ALA A 124 5.02 48.09 10.41
C ALA A 124 4.41 49.49 10.42
N LYS A 125 4.95 50.42 11.23
CA LYS A 125 4.52 51.83 11.25
C LYS A 125 4.79 52.60 9.96
N LYS A 126 5.63 52.05 9.07
CA LYS A 126 5.98 52.63 7.76
C LYS A 126 5.30 51.90 6.60
N LEU A 127 4.56 50.82 6.87
CA LEU A 127 3.81 50.08 5.88
C LEU A 127 2.36 50.59 5.88
N GLU A 128 1.88 51.01 4.72
CA GLU A 128 0.46 51.38 4.54
C GLU A 128 -0.40 50.13 4.34
N ASP A 129 0.13 49.12 3.62
CA ASP A 129 -0.48 47.81 3.42
C ASP A 129 0.55 46.68 3.72
N PHE A 130 0.08 45.59 4.33
CA PHE A 130 0.85 44.37 4.56
C PHE A 130 0.17 43.15 3.95
N VAL A 131 0.89 42.46 3.06
CA VAL A 131 0.48 41.18 2.48
C VAL A 131 1.36 40.05 3.04
N CYS A 132 0.75 39.02 3.63
CA CYS A 132 1.48 37.89 4.18
C CYS A 132 2.14 37.05 3.09
N ASN A 133 3.12 36.21 3.44
CA ASN A 133 3.85 35.39 2.47
C ASN A 133 2.93 34.43 1.71
N ASP A 134 1.84 33.95 2.31
CA ASP A 134 0.88 33.06 1.65
C ASP A 134 0.10 33.83 0.57
N CYS A 135 -0.33 35.05 0.88
CA CYS A 135 -1.03 35.91 -0.08
C CYS A 135 -0.08 36.52 -1.13
N LYS A 136 1.19 36.77 -0.79
CA LYS A 136 2.23 37.16 -1.75
C LYS A 136 2.52 36.03 -2.74
N ARG A 137 2.64 34.79 -2.26
CA ARG A 137 2.75 33.59 -3.13
C ARG A 137 1.48 33.33 -3.93
N GLY A 138 0.31 33.79 -3.46
CA GLY A 138 -0.96 33.75 -4.18
C GLY A 138 -1.13 34.84 -5.24
N GLN A 139 -0.32 35.90 -5.21
CA GLN A 139 -0.27 36.94 -6.26
C GLN A 139 0.67 36.57 -7.42
N GLU A 140 1.63 35.66 -7.20
CA GLU A 140 2.42 35.07 -8.28
C GLU A 140 1.51 34.23 -9.19
N PRO A 141 1.71 34.25 -10.52
CA PRO A 141 0.80 33.64 -11.50
C PRO A 141 0.84 32.10 -11.45
N GLY A 142 0.26 31.52 -10.40
CA GLY A 142 0.25 30.09 -10.12
C GLY A 142 -0.37 29.67 -8.76
N GLY A 143 -0.95 30.59 -7.99
CA GLY A 143 -1.44 30.33 -6.62
C GLY A 143 -2.93 30.58 -6.37
N ALA A 144 -3.78 30.21 -7.33
CA ALA A 144 -5.22 29.96 -7.26
C ALA A 144 -6.08 30.67 -6.18
N ALA A 145 -6.87 31.64 -6.65
CA ALA A 145 -8.30 31.67 -6.38
C ALA A 145 -9.07 31.95 -7.68
N GLY A 146 -9.36 30.89 -8.44
CA GLY A 146 -10.37 30.89 -9.51
C GLY A 146 -9.86 30.79 -10.95
N SER A 147 -9.81 29.54 -11.46
CA SER A 147 -10.08 29.18 -12.87
C SER A 147 -9.15 29.71 -13.98
N THR A 148 -8.12 28.93 -14.33
CA THR A 148 -7.93 28.32 -15.68
C THR A 148 -6.86 27.21 -15.63
N SER A 149 -7.26 25.99 -16.04
CA SER A 149 -6.47 24.78 -16.32
C SER A 149 -5.18 24.51 -15.51
N ALA A 150 -5.32 23.80 -14.38
CA ALA A 150 -4.29 22.83 -14.03
C ALA A 150 -4.29 21.79 -15.15
N GLU A 151 -3.22 21.71 -15.94
CA GLU A 151 -3.08 20.67 -16.95
C GLU A 151 -3.25 19.31 -16.26
N GLU A 152 -4.33 18.61 -16.60
CA GLU A 152 -4.65 17.32 -16.02
C GLU A 152 -3.56 16.34 -16.45
N LEU A 153 -2.78 15.83 -15.49
CA LEU A 153 -1.66 14.94 -15.75
C LEU A 153 -2.13 13.49 -15.69
N TYR A 154 -1.83 12.75 -16.76
CA TYR A 154 -2.24 11.35 -16.90
C TYR A 154 -1.02 10.41 -16.87
N CYS A 155 -1.34 9.12 -16.84
CA CYS A 155 -0.38 8.01 -16.89
C CYS A 155 0.60 7.98 -15.71
N ILE A 156 1.40 6.91 -15.65
CA ILE A 156 2.50 6.76 -14.68
C ILE A 156 3.63 7.77 -14.93
N CYS A 157 3.76 8.29 -16.15
CA CYS A 157 4.78 9.27 -16.52
C CYS A 157 4.41 10.72 -16.22
N ARG A 158 3.18 10.98 -15.73
CA ARG A 158 2.72 12.30 -15.27
C ARG A 158 2.89 13.39 -16.33
N THR A 159 2.34 13.15 -17.52
CA THR A 159 2.36 14.11 -18.64
C THR A 159 0.95 14.57 -18.98
N PRO A 160 0.78 15.78 -19.54
CA PRO A 160 -0.52 16.24 -20.02
C PRO A 160 -1.04 15.36 -21.17
N TYR A 161 -2.33 15.46 -21.47
CA TYR A 161 -2.94 14.75 -22.58
C TYR A 161 -2.33 15.18 -23.93
N ASP A 162 -2.16 14.21 -24.82
CA ASP A 162 -1.59 14.38 -26.14
C ASP A 162 -2.40 13.53 -27.13
N GLU A 163 -3.17 14.17 -28.00
CA GLU A 163 -4.03 13.51 -29.00
C GLU A 163 -3.27 12.60 -29.96
N SER A 164 -1.96 12.79 -30.13
CA SER A 164 -1.13 11.96 -31.00
C SER A 164 -0.74 10.61 -30.39
N GLN A 165 -0.96 10.42 -29.09
CA GLN A 165 -0.59 9.22 -28.37
C GLN A 165 -1.79 8.30 -28.13
N PHE A 166 -1.55 6.99 -28.17
CA PHE A 166 -2.56 6.00 -27.83
C PHE A 166 -2.68 5.87 -26.30
N TYR A 167 -3.90 6.07 -25.79
CA TYR A 167 -4.25 5.89 -24.37
C TYR A 167 -5.25 4.75 -24.17
N ILE A 168 -5.16 4.09 -23.02
CA ILE A 168 -6.11 3.11 -22.52
C ILE A 168 -6.53 3.50 -21.09
N GLY A 169 -7.84 3.45 -20.83
CA GLY A 169 -8.44 3.81 -19.53
C GLY A 169 -8.55 2.59 -18.63
N CYS A 170 -8.17 2.73 -17.35
CA CYS A 170 -8.30 1.63 -16.39
C CYS A 170 -9.66 1.66 -15.69
N ASP A 171 -10.39 0.54 -15.73
CA ASP A 171 -11.72 0.41 -15.13
C ASP A 171 -11.72 0.46 -13.59
N ARG A 172 -10.57 0.26 -12.94
CA ARG A 172 -10.46 0.29 -11.48
C ARG A 172 -10.19 1.68 -10.92
N CYS A 173 -9.10 2.31 -11.36
CA CYS A 173 -8.71 3.64 -10.86
C CYS A 173 -9.24 4.80 -11.69
N GLN A 174 -9.90 4.51 -12.82
CA GLN A 174 -10.45 5.50 -13.75
C GLN A 174 -9.40 6.49 -14.31
N ASN A 175 -8.12 6.11 -14.27
CA ASN A 175 -7.02 6.90 -14.82
C ASN A 175 -6.65 6.41 -16.23
N TRP A 176 -6.07 7.30 -17.04
CA TRP A 176 -5.65 7.05 -18.42
C TRP A 176 -4.15 6.80 -18.51
N TYR A 177 -3.76 5.85 -19.34
CA TYR A 177 -2.37 5.44 -19.48
C TYR A 177 -1.98 5.35 -20.95
N HIS A 178 -0.78 5.81 -21.30
CA HIS A 178 -0.20 5.51 -22.61
C HIS A 178 -0.03 4.00 -22.76
N GLY A 179 -0.44 3.44 -23.89
CA GLY A 179 -0.25 2.03 -24.19
C GLY A 179 1.22 1.61 -24.06
N ARG A 180 2.16 2.43 -24.56
CA ARG A 180 3.60 2.19 -24.43
C ARG A 180 4.08 2.13 -22.97
N CYS A 181 3.53 2.96 -22.09
CA CYS A 181 3.92 3.01 -20.68
C CYS A 181 3.44 1.78 -19.89
N VAL A 182 2.40 1.10 -20.37
CA VAL A 182 1.81 -0.08 -19.72
C VAL A 182 1.97 -1.37 -20.52
N GLY A 183 2.70 -1.32 -21.64
CA GLY A 183 3.04 -2.48 -22.46
C GLY A 183 1.90 -3.02 -23.33
N ILE A 184 0.95 -2.17 -23.73
CA ILE A 184 -0.19 -2.54 -24.57
C ILE A 184 -0.17 -1.74 -25.88
N LEU A 185 -0.27 -2.43 -27.00
CA LEU A 185 -0.44 -1.83 -28.33
C LEU A 185 -1.91 -1.54 -28.62
N GLN A 186 -2.18 -0.57 -29.49
CA GLN A 186 -3.55 -0.22 -29.90
C GLN A 186 -4.30 -1.42 -30.50
N SER A 187 -3.62 -2.26 -31.29
CA SER A 187 -4.21 -3.47 -31.87
C SER A 187 -4.63 -4.50 -30.83
N GLU A 188 -3.92 -4.57 -29.70
CA GLU A 188 -4.25 -5.46 -28.59
C GLU A 188 -5.44 -4.91 -27.81
N ALA A 189 -5.46 -3.60 -27.55
CA ALA A 189 -6.53 -2.91 -26.84
C ALA A 189 -7.90 -3.02 -27.50
N ASN A 190 -7.97 -3.15 -28.83
CA ASN A 190 -9.22 -3.36 -29.57
C ASN A 190 -9.98 -4.63 -29.15
N HIS A 191 -9.31 -5.56 -28.46
CA HIS A 191 -9.89 -6.83 -28.00
C HIS A 191 -9.91 -6.93 -26.46
N ILE A 192 -9.71 -5.81 -25.77
CA ILE A 192 -9.74 -5.75 -24.30
C ILE A 192 -11.06 -5.12 -23.87
N ASP A 193 -11.96 -5.94 -23.32
CA ASP A 193 -13.26 -5.49 -22.82
C ASP A 193 -13.15 -4.74 -21.47
N VAL A 194 -12.17 -5.12 -20.64
CA VAL A 194 -11.89 -4.53 -19.32
C VAL A 194 -10.39 -4.42 -19.15
N TYR A 195 -9.87 -3.22 -18.89
CA TYR A 195 -8.45 -2.97 -18.67
C TYR A 195 -8.16 -2.60 -17.21
N VAL A 196 -7.24 -3.34 -16.60
CA VAL A 196 -6.72 -3.07 -15.25
C VAL A 196 -5.24 -2.70 -15.36
N CYS A 197 -4.86 -1.50 -14.91
CA CYS A 197 -3.48 -1.03 -15.01
C CYS A 197 -2.55 -1.85 -14.09
N PRO A 198 -1.22 -1.88 -14.34
CA PRO A 198 -0.29 -2.68 -13.54
C PRO A 198 -0.32 -2.39 -12.02
N GLN A 199 -0.57 -1.14 -11.64
CA GLN A 199 -0.73 -0.76 -10.23
C GLN A 199 -2.02 -1.34 -9.63
N CYS A 200 -3.12 -1.29 -10.37
CA CYS A 200 -4.39 -1.88 -9.96
C CYS A 200 -4.35 -3.42 -9.98
N GLN A 201 -3.62 -4.02 -10.92
CA GLN A 201 -3.45 -5.47 -10.99
C GLN A 201 -2.58 -5.99 -9.84
N SER A 202 -1.47 -5.32 -9.53
CA SER A 202 -0.61 -5.70 -8.40
C SER A 202 -1.30 -5.52 -7.04
N THR A 203 -2.13 -4.48 -6.91
CA THR A 203 -2.97 -4.31 -5.71
C THR A 203 -4.07 -5.35 -5.63
N GLU A 204 -4.67 -5.77 -6.75
CA GLU A 204 -5.61 -6.89 -6.80
C GLU A 204 -4.93 -8.22 -6.39
N ASP A 205 -3.77 -8.53 -6.96
CA ASP A 205 -2.98 -9.71 -6.62
C ASP A 205 -2.60 -9.73 -5.12
N ALA A 206 -2.26 -8.57 -4.56
CA ALA A 206 -2.01 -8.41 -3.13
C ALA A 206 -3.30 -8.53 -2.29
N MET A 207 -4.42 -7.97 -2.77
CA MET A 207 -5.72 -8.09 -2.12
C MET A 207 -6.23 -9.53 -2.12
N THR A 208 -5.91 -10.35 -3.12
CA THR A 208 -6.35 -11.75 -3.17
C THR A 208 -5.84 -12.59 -2.00
N VAL A 209 -4.76 -12.20 -1.33
CA VAL A 209 -4.25 -12.92 -0.15
C VAL A 209 -4.63 -12.27 1.18
N LEU A 210 -5.09 -11.02 1.13
CA LEU A 210 -5.47 -10.22 2.30
C LEU A 210 -6.98 -10.16 2.53
N SER A 211 -7.79 -10.42 1.50
CA SER A 211 -9.24 -10.41 1.62
C SER A 211 -9.76 -11.65 2.35
N PRO A 212 -10.94 -11.56 3.01
CA PRO A 212 -11.52 -12.69 3.73
C PRO A 212 -11.76 -13.90 2.82
N LEU A 213 -11.60 -15.10 3.38
CA LEU A 213 -11.88 -16.36 2.68
C LEU A 213 -13.39 -16.58 2.49
N THR A 214 -13.78 -16.87 1.24
CA THR A 214 -15.11 -17.31 0.84
C THR A 214 -15.22 -18.83 0.88
N ASP A 215 -16.44 -19.39 0.84
CA ASP A 215 -16.63 -20.85 0.80
C ASP A 215 -15.91 -21.54 -0.39
N LYS A 216 -15.89 -20.89 -1.55
CA LYS A 216 -15.13 -21.38 -2.71
C LYS A 216 -13.63 -21.42 -2.42
N ASP A 217 -13.12 -20.46 -1.67
CA ASP A 217 -11.71 -20.43 -1.27
C ASP A 217 -11.35 -21.61 -0.38
N TYR A 218 -12.19 -21.92 0.63
CA TYR A 218 -11.96 -23.08 1.50
C TYR A 218 -11.91 -24.38 0.72
N GLU A 219 -12.75 -24.51 -0.31
CA GLU A 219 -12.77 -25.70 -1.16
C GLU A 219 -11.54 -25.79 -2.06
N GLY A 220 -11.04 -24.64 -2.52
CA GLY A 220 -9.75 -24.53 -3.20
C GLY A 220 -8.57 -24.88 -2.27
N LEU A 221 -8.52 -24.33 -1.06
CA LEU A 221 -7.47 -24.58 -0.08
C LEU A 221 -7.44 -26.06 0.36
N LYS A 222 -8.59 -26.69 0.58
CA LYS A 222 -8.68 -28.14 0.82
C LYS A 222 -8.11 -28.96 -0.35
N ARG A 223 -8.34 -28.53 -1.59
CA ARG A 223 -7.79 -29.21 -2.78
C ARG A 223 -6.27 -29.07 -2.86
N ILE A 224 -5.73 -27.90 -2.51
CA ILE A 224 -4.28 -27.68 -2.40
C ILE A 224 -3.71 -28.59 -1.32
N LEU A 225 -4.28 -28.59 -0.11
CA LEU A 225 -3.80 -29.41 1.00
C LEU A 225 -3.81 -30.90 0.66
N ARG A 226 -4.89 -31.41 0.06
CA ARG A 226 -4.94 -32.81 -0.42
C ARG A 226 -3.86 -33.12 -1.45
N SER A 227 -3.58 -32.18 -2.36
CA SER A 227 -2.50 -32.36 -3.35
C SER A 227 -1.12 -32.40 -2.69
N LEU A 228 -0.92 -31.67 -1.60
CA LEU A 228 0.30 -31.72 -0.79
C LEU A 228 0.40 -33.06 -0.06
N GLN A 229 -0.65 -33.48 0.65
CA GLN A 229 -0.70 -34.75 1.38
C GLN A 229 -0.45 -35.96 0.47
N SER A 230 -0.93 -35.93 -0.77
CA SER A 230 -0.71 -37.04 -1.73
C SER A 230 0.66 -37.00 -2.43
N HIS A 231 1.47 -35.96 -2.20
CA HIS A 231 2.74 -35.81 -2.90
C HIS A 231 3.78 -36.80 -2.34
N LYS A 232 4.61 -37.39 -3.22
CA LYS A 232 5.61 -38.41 -2.83
C LYS A 232 6.60 -37.96 -1.76
N MET A 233 6.88 -36.66 -1.66
CA MET A 233 7.79 -36.06 -0.68
C MET A 233 7.08 -35.54 0.59
N ALA A 234 5.79 -35.82 0.76
CA ALA A 234 5.01 -35.30 1.88
C ALA A 234 5.12 -36.10 3.17
N TRP A 235 5.66 -37.32 3.10
CA TRP A 235 5.71 -38.27 4.21
C TRP A 235 6.21 -37.71 5.56
N PRO A 236 7.18 -36.76 5.63
CA PRO A 236 7.60 -36.23 6.93
C PRO A 236 6.63 -35.22 7.56
N PHE A 237 5.67 -34.73 6.78
CA PHE A 237 4.84 -33.57 7.11
C PHE A 237 3.37 -33.92 7.28
N LEU A 238 3.00 -35.19 7.13
CA LEU A 238 1.61 -35.66 7.16
C LEU A 238 0.99 -35.49 8.55
N GLU A 239 1.76 -35.81 9.59
CA GLU A 239 1.33 -35.84 10.99
C GLU A 239 2.34 -35.09 11.88
N PRO A 240 1.96 -34.70 13.11
CA PRO A 240 2.89 -34.14 14.08
C PRO A 240 4.08 -35.08 14.34
N VAL A 241 5.27 -34.50 14.52
CA VAL A 241 6.51 -35.26 14.78
C VAL A 241 6.39 -36.06 16.08
N ASP A 242 6.65 -37.37 16.06
CA ASP A 242 6.62 -38.18 17.27
C ASP A 242 7.83 -37.85 18.18
N PRO A 243 7.64 -37.49 19.47
CA PRO A 243 8.72 -37.33 20.42
C PRO A 243 9.64 -38.56 20.57
N HIS A 244 9.20 -39.77 20.24
CA HIS A 244 10.04 -40.96 20.27
C HIS A 244 11.06 -40.98 19.12
N ASP A 245 10.67 -40.49 17.94
CA ASP A 245 11.54 -40.42 16.76
C ASP A 245 12.52 -39.24 16.84
N ALA A 246 12.09 -38.13 17.46
CA ALA A 246 12.91 -36.94 17.65
C ALA A 246 12.73 -36.33 19.07
N PRO A 247 13.45 -36.86 20.08
CA PRO A 247 13.24 -36.49 21.49
C PRO A 247 13.46 -35.01 21.85
N ASP A 248 14.31 -34.30 21.11
CA ASP A 248 14.61 -32.89 21.33
C ASP A 248 13.80 -31.95 20.41
N TYR A 249 12.99 -32.47 19.49
CA TYR A 249 12.28 -31.67 18.49
C TYR A 249 11.45 -30.55 19.11
N TYR A 250 10.55 -30.85 20.05
CA TYR A 250 9.70 -29.85 20.71
C TYR A 250 10.44 -28.92 21.68
N ARG A 251 11.70 -29.26 22.03
CA ARG A 251 12.58 -28.34 22.77
C ARG A 251 13.19 -27.30 21.83
N VAL A 252 13.41 -27.65 20.58
CA VAL A 252 14.00 -26.77 19.55
C VAL A 252 12.90 -25.99 18.82
N ILE A 253 11.89 -26.68 18.28
CA ILE A 253 10.76 -26.13 17.54
C ILE A 253 9.62 -25.75 18.48
N LYS A 254 9.31 -24.44 18.54
CA LYS A 254 8.30 -23.88 19.45
C LYS A 254 6.90 -23.81 18.88
N GLU A 255 6.80 -23.71 17.56
CA GLU A 255 5.54 -23.66 16.85
C GLU A 255 5.50 -24.79 15.81
N PRO A 256 5.31 -26.05 16.25
CA PRO A 256 5.21 -27.18 15.34
C PRO A 256 3.97 -27.02 14.44
N MET A 257 4.08 -27.50 13.21
CA MET A 257 3.00 -27.50 12.23
C MET A 257 3.14 -28.73 11.33
N ASP A 258 2.02 -29.23 10.82
CA ASP A 258 1.92 -30.42 9.98
C ASP A 258 0.57 -30.39 9.20
N PHE A 259 0.42 -31.26 8.20
CA PHE A 259 -0.75 -31.24 7.33
C PHE A 259 -2.04 -31.71 8.00
N SER A 260 -2.02 -32.63 8.97
CA SER A 260 -3.24 -33.06 9.66
C SER A 260 -3.77 -31.97 10.61
N THR A 261 -2.86 -31.20 11.24
CA THR A 261 -3.19 -29.99 11.99
C THR A 261 -3.80 -28.92 11.07
N MET A 262 -3.20 -28.67 9.90
CA MET A 262 -3.74 -27.72 8.92
C MET A 262 -5.12 -28.15 8.38
N GLU A 263 -5.33 -29.45 8.17
CA GLU A 263 -6.62 -30.00 7.75
C GLU A 263 -7.70 -29.72 8.80
N THR A 264 -7.37 -29.96 10.08
CA THR A 264 -8.26 -29.63 11.21
C THR A 264 -8.56 -28.13 11.27
N ARG A 265 -7.56 -27.26 11.04
CA ARG A 265 -7.74 -25.79 11.00
C ARG A 265 -8.66 -25.36 9.86
N LEU A 266 -8.53 -25.96 8.67
CA LEU A 266 -9.45 -25.71 7.55
C LEU A 266 -10.88 -26.13 7.87
N GLN A 267 -11.08 -27.32 8.47
CA GLN A 267 -12.41 -27.81 8.86
C GLN A 267 -13.09 -26.90 9.88
N LYS A 268 -12.32 -26.36 10.84
CA LYS A 268 -12.80 -25.45 11.89
C LYS A 268 -12.89 -23.99 11.45
N ARG A 269 -12.66 -23.66 10.17
CA ARG A 269 -12.66 -22.29 9.64
C ARG A 269 -11.71 -21.36 10.41
N HIS A 270 -10.57 -21.89 10.84
CA HIS A 270 -9.57 -21.13 11.62
C HIS A 270 -8.86 -20.06 10.78
N TYR A 271 -8.67 -20.33 9.49
CA TYR A 271 -8.09 -19.37 8.55
C TYR A 271 -9.16 -18.39 8.11
N HIS A 272 -8.92 -17.10 8.30
CA HIS A 272 -9.75 -16.02 7.79
C HIS A 272 -9.19 -15.44 6.49
N LYS A 273 -7.88 -15.62 6.24
CA LYS A 273 -7.19 -15.12 5.04
C LYS A 273 -6.28 -16.21 4.44
N VAL A 274 -6.05 -16.12 3.13
CA VAL A 274 -5.10 -17.03 2.43
C VAL A 274 -3.70 -16.91 3.04
N THR A 275 -3.29 -15.72 3.45
CA THR A 275 -2.00 -15.47 4.11
C THR A 275 -1.76 -16.33 5.35
N GLU A 276 -2.79 -16.61 6.14
CA GLU A 276 -2.68 -17.43 7.36
C GLU A 276 -2.47 -18.90 7.02
N PHE A 277 -3.17 -19.40 6.00
CA PHE A 277 -2.94 -20.75 5.46
C PHE A 277 -1.51 -20.88 4.89
N VAL A 278 -1.06 -19.89 4.10
CA VAL A 278 0.29 -19.85 3.54
C VAL A 278 1.34 -19.84 4.65
N ALA A 279 1.13 -19.05 5.71
CA ALA A 279 2.04 -18.98 6.85
C ALA A 279 2.23 -20.34 7.53
N ASP A 280 1.16 -21.12 7.70
CA ASP A 280 1.26 -22.47 8.25
C ASP A 280 1.98 -23.44 7.32
N VAL A 281 1.72 -23.41 6.00
CA VAL A 281 2.48 -24.25 5.05
C VAL A 281 3.97 -23.91 5.09
N THR A 282 4.32 -22.62 5.05
CA THR A 282 5.72 -22.18 5.13
C THR A 282 6.37 -22.57 6.46
N LYS A 283 5.63 -22.49 7.57
CA LYS A 283 6.10 -22.90 8.90
C LYS A 283 6.51 -24.38 8.95
N ILE A 284 5.79 -25.27 8.25
CA ILE A 284 6.18 -26.69 8.12
C ILE A 284 7.59 -26.81 7.52
N PHE A 285 7.82 -26.14 6.40
CA PHE A 285 9.09 -26.23 5.67
C PHE A 285 10.23 -25.52 6.40
N ASP A 286 9.99 -24.36 6.99
CA ASP A 286 11.00 -23.62 7.74
C ASP A 286 11.40 -24.37 9.02
N ASN A 287 10.45 -24.94 9.76
CA ASN A 287 10.75 -25.81 10.90
C ASN A 287 11.61 -27.02 10.47
N CYS A 288 11.30 -27.61 9.31
CA CYS A 288 12.07 -28.72 8.76
C CYS A 288 13.52 -28.30 8.45
N ARG A 289 13.72 -27.19 7.74
CA ARG A 289 15.05 -26.68 7.38
C ARG A 289 15.86 -26.20 8.57
N TYR A 290 15.18 -25.69 9.60
CA TYR A 290 15.82 -25.23 10.82
C TYR A 290 16.32 -26.40 11.67
N TYR A 291 15.52 -27.46 11.78
CA TYR A 291 15.86 -28.62 12.59
C TYR A 291 16.84 -29.57 11.89
N ASN A 292 16.71 -29.74 10.57
CA ASN A 292 17.45 -30.74 9.82
C ASN A 292 18.57 -30.11 8.98
N PRO A 293 19.78 -30.71 8.95
CA PRO A 293 20.84 -30.32 8.02
C PRO A 293 20.41 -30.44 6.54
N ASN A 294 21.05 -29.64 5.67
CA ASN A 294 20.65 -29.49 4.27
C ASN A 294 20.89 -30.71 3.37
N ASP A 295 21.74 -31.64 3.80
CA ASP A 295 22.05 -32.90 3.13
C ASP A 295 21.08 -34.03 3.51
N THR A 296 20.16 -33.79 4.46
CA THR A 296 19.18 -34.79 4.88
C THR A 296 18.01 -34.93 3.90
N PRO A 297 17.41 -36.13 3.78
CA PRO A 297 16.20 -36.33 3.01
C PRO A 297 15.02 -35.45 3.44
N PHE A 298 14.93 -35.11 4.73
CA PHE A 298 13.89 -34.24 5.28
C PHE A 298 13.96 -32.83 4.70
N PHE A 299 15.17 -32.25 4.69
CA PHE A 299 15.40 -30.93 4.10
C PHE A 299 15.04 -30.92 2.60
N GLN A 300 15.50 -31.95 1.86
CA GLN A 300 15.20 -32.08 0.43
C GLN A 300 13.69 -32.26 0.16
N CYS A 301 12.97 -32.95 1.03
CA CYS A 301 11.51 -33.06 0.94
C CYS A 301 10.84 -31.69 1.09
N ALA A 302 11.31 -30.84 2.01
CA ALA A 302 10.78 -29.48 2.20
C ALA A 302 10.99 -28.61 0.96
N GLU A 303 12.21 -28.62 0.37
CA GLU A 303 12.51 -27.87 -0.86
C GLU A 303 11.58 -28.24 -2.02
N VAL A 304 11.44 -29.55 -2.28
CA VAL A 304 10.62 -30.05 -3.38
C VAL A 304 9.15 -29.73 -3.16
N LEU A 305 8.66 -29.88 -1.92
CA LEU A 305 7.25 -29.70 -1.63
C LEU A 305 6.85 -28.22 -1.56
N GLU A 306 7.74 -27.33 -1.12
CA GLU A 306 7.52 -25.89 -1.17
C GLU A 306 7.43 -25.38 -2.63
N ALA A 307 8.34 -25.82 -3.50
CA ALA A 307 8.28 -25.48 -4.92
C ALA A 307 6.95 -25.94 -5.56
N PHE A 308 6.50 -27.16 -5.24
CA PHE A 308 5.21 -27.67 -5.68
C PHE A 308 4.03 -26.86 -5.11
N PHE A 309 4.08 -26.49 -3.84
CA PHE A 309 3.08 -25.65 -3.19
C PHE A 309 2.96 -24.29 -3.88
N VAL A 310 4.07 -23.61 -4.15
CA VAL A 310 4.09 -22.30 -4.84
C VAL A 310 3.40 -22.40 -6.20
N GLN A 311 3.64 -23.48 -6.96
CA GLN A 311 2.95 -23.70 -8.24
C GLN A 311 1.43 -23.86 -8.06
N LYS A 312 0.99 -24.64 -7.06
CA LYS A 312 -0.44 -24.82 -6.77
C LYS A 312 -1.11 -23.52 -6.31
N LEU A 313 -0.43 -22.73 -5.48
CA LEU A 313 -0.93 -21.46 -4.97
C LEU A 313 -1.09 -20.42 -6.09
N LYS A 314 -0.19 -20.38 -7.07
CA LYS A 314 -0.34 -19.53 -8.27
C LYS A 314 -1.62 -19.86 -9.04
N GLY A 315 -1.89 -21.14 -9.28
CA GLY A 315 -3.11 -21.58 -9.96
C GLY A 315 -4.38 -21.26 -9.15
N PHE A 316 -4.31 -21.32 -7.82
CA PHE A 316 -5.41 -20.91 -6.96
C PHE A 316 -5.70 -19.41 -7.08
N LYS A 317 -4.68 -18.54 -6.99
CA LYS A 317 -4.88 -17.09 -7.13
C LYS A 317 -5.46 -16.70 -8.49
N ALA A 318 -5.03 -17.36 -9.56
CA ALA A 318 -5.53 -17.11 -10.92
C ALA A 318 -6.97 -17.59 -11.13
N SER A 319 -7.50 -18.45 -10.27
CA SER A 319 -8.87 -19.00 -10.35
C SER A 319 -9.81 -18.47 -9.27
N ARG A 320 -9.32 -17.55 -8.43
CA ARG A 320 -10.06 -16.93 -7.34
C ARG A 320 -10.85 -15.72 -7.81
#